data_AF-A0A2W4TRZ5-F1
#
_entry.id   AF-A0A2W4TRZ5-F1
#
_cell.length_a   1.000
_cell.length_b   1.000
_cell.length_c   1.000
_cell.angle_alpha   90.00
_cell.angle_beta   90.00
_cell.angle_gamma   90.00
#
_symmetry.space_group_name_H-M   'P 1'
#
loop_
_entity.id
_entity.type
_entity.pdbx_description
1 polymer ?
#
loop_
_entity_poly.entity_id
_entity_poly.type
_entity_poly.pdbx_seq_one_letter_code
_entity_poly.pdbx_strand_id
1 'polypeptide(L)'
;MMAPVMKFFLMVLVGLLVGIFNGAAGGASVFSFPMLVAVGLNPISAAITSAIGVSPANIFALASKRHEVKPIMREHAKILIACSLGAAVGAIALVMVPEENFKRLVPFLLLIASCSLLIKVAPALTALERRIEISLM
;
A
#
# COMPACT_ATOMS: atom_id res chain seq x y z
N MET A 1 32.38 -4.21 11.60
CA MET A 1 31.76 -2.90 11.30
C MET A 1 31.46 -2.83 9.81
N MET A 2 30.21 -3.06 9.37
CA MET A 2 29.84 -2.88 7.96
C MET A 2 29.89 -1.39 7.63
N ALA A 3 30.68 -1.01 6.61
CA ALA A 3 30.87 0.37 6.22
C ALA A 3 29.51 1.07 5.97
N PRO A 4 29.32 2.30 6.46
CA PRO A 4 28.04 3.02 6.35
C PRO A 4 27.54 3.14 4.90
N VAL A 5 28.46 3.19 3.93
CA VAL A 5 28.16 3.22 2.49
C VAL A 5 27.41 1.97 2.01
N MET A 6 27.78 0.79 2.49
CA MET A 6 27.12 -0.47 2.12
C MET A 6 25.65 -0.50 2.60
N LYS A 7 25.38 0.08 3.78
CA LYS A 7 24.02 0.18 4.33
C LYS A 7 23.12 1.11 3.51
N PHE A 8 23.67 2.24 3.05
CA PHE A 8 22.95 3.16 2.17
C PHE A 8 22.58 2.50 0.85
N PHE A 9 23.53 1.81 0.22
CA PHE A 9 23.27 1.11 -1.05
C PHE A 9 22.21 0.02 -0.90
N LEU A 10 22.26 -0.74 0.20
CA LEU A 10 21.25 -1.75 0.52
C LEU A 10 19.87 -1.13 0.73
N MET A 11 19.78 -0.02 1.47
CA MET A 11 18.52 0.68 1.70
C MET A 11 17.92 1.25 0.41
N VAL A 12 18.76 1.78 -0.49
CA VAL A 12 18.31 2.24 -1.81
C VAL A 12 17.76 1.07 -2.62
N LEU A 13 18.46 -0.07 -2.66
CA LEU A 13 18.01 -1.25 -3.39
C LEU A 13 16.69 -1.81 -2.83
N VAL A 14 16.56 -1.89 -1.51
CA VAL A 14 15.33 -2.32 -0.82
C VAL A 14 14.20 -1.34 -1.10
N GLY A 15 14.42 -0.03 -1.01
CA GLY A 15 13.43 0.99 -1.35
C GLY A 15 12.95 0.88 -2.80
N LEU A 16 13.86 0.58 -3.72
CA LEU A 16 13.57 0.41 -5.14
C LEU A 16 12.75 -0.86 -5.41
N LEU A 17 13.11 -1.98 -4.78
CA LEU A 17 12.33 -3.23 -4.82
C LEU A 17 10.93 -3.05 -4.24
N VAL A 18 10.83 -2.44 -3.05
CA VAL A 18 9.53 -2.13 -2.41
C VAL A 18 8.67 -1.24 -3.31
N GLY A 19 9.27 -0.24 -3.97
CA GLY A 19 8.59 0.61 -4.95
C GLY A 19 8.05 -0.18 -6.15
N ILE A 20 8.86 -1.09 -6.71
CA ILE A 20 8.44 -1.97 -7.81
C ILE A 20 7.30 -2.88 -7.38
N PHE A 21 7.39 -3.55 -6.24
CA PHE A 21 6.32 -4.43 -5.73
C PHE A 21 5.03 -3.68 -5.43
N ASN A 22 5.15 -2.45 -4.91
CA ASN A 22 3.99 -1.62 -4.66
C ASN A 22 3.34 -1.14 -5.96
N GLY A 23 4.13 -0.76 -6.97
CA GLY A 23 3.63 -0.38 -8.28
C GLY A 23 3.04 -1.53 -9.10
N ALA A 24 3.55 -2.76 -8.91
CA ALA A 24 3.13 -3.93 -9.69
C ALA A 24 1.85 -4.60 -9.18
N ALA A 25 1.61 -4.62 -7.86
CA ALA A 25 0.51 -5.41 -7.28
C ALA A 25 -0.25 -4.70 -6.14
N GLY A 26 0.18 -3.51 -5.69
CA GLY A 26 -0.50 -2.77 -4.61
C GLY A 26 -0.47 -3.44 -3.22
N GLY A 27 0.27 -4.55 -3.06
CA GLY A 27 0.25 -5.40 -1.86
C GLY A 27 1.55 -5.44 -1.05
N ALA A 28 2.54 -4.61 -1.36
CA ALA A 28 3.87 -4.66 -0.73
C ALA A 28 3.81 -4.50 0.81
N SER A 29 2.83 -3.75 1.32
CA SER A 29 2.62 -3.54 2.75
C SER A 29 2.30 -4.83 3.53
N VAL A 30 1.73 -5.85 2.87
CA VAL A 30 1.41 -7.15 3.51
C VAL A 30 2.69 -7.89 3.92
N PHE A 31 3.80 -7.68 3.19
CA PHE A 31 5.11 -8.24 3.51
C PHE A 31 5.96 -7.33 4.39
N SER A 32 5.91 -6.01 4.15
CA SER A 32 6.76 -5.03 4.85
C SER A 32 6.39 -4.89 6.33
N PHE A 33 5.09 -4.94 6.64
CA PHE A 33 4.59 -4.85 8.01
C PHE A 33 5.09 -5.96 8.96
N PRO A 34 4.91 -7.27 8.65
CA PRO A 34 5.37 -8.34 9.53
C PRO A 34 6.89 -8.38 9.67
N MET A 35 7.65 -7.97 8.64
CA MET A 35 9.11 -7.81 8.76
C MET A 35 9.47 -6.73 9.79
N LEU A 36 8.83 -5.56 9.75
CA LEU A 36 9.10 -4.49 10.70
C LEU A 36 8.73 -4.89 12.14
N VAL A 37 7.62 -5.60 12.32
CA VAL A 37 7.24 -6.17 13.63
C VAL A 37 8.26 -7.22 14.09
N ALA A 38 8.77 -8.07 13.20
CA ALA A 38 9.80 -9.06 13.52
C ALA A 38 11.14 -8.43 13.92
N VAL A 39 11.46 -7.23 13.41
CA VAL A 39 12.64 -6.44 13.79
C VAL A 39 12.46 -5.74 15.15
N GLY A 40 11.28 -5.88 15.78
CA GLY A 40 11.03 -5.41 17.14
C GLY A 40 10.33 -4.04 17.21
N LEU A 41 9.87 -3.50 16.09
CA LEU A 41 9.02 -2.30 16.12
C LEU A 41 7.64 -2.65 16.69
N ASN A 42 7.11 -1.73 17.50
CA ASN A 42 5.71 -1.76 17.87
C ASN A 42 4.86 -1.78 16.58
N PRO A 43 3.85 -2.67 16.49
CA PRO A 43 2.89 -2.70 15.39
C PRO A 43 2.39 -1.35 14.87
N ILE A 44 2.12 -0.37 15.74
CA ILE A 44 1.65 0.96 15.28
C ILE A 44 2.76 1.68 14.50
N SER A 45 3.98 1.68 15.04
CA SER A 45 5.16 2.27 14.37
C SER A 45 5.51 1.54 13.09
N ALA A 46 5.37 0.22 13.04
CA ALA A 46 5.57 -0.59 11.84
C ALA A 46 4.57 -0.23 10.73
N ALA A 47 3.28 -0.07 11.06
CA ALA A 47 2.25 0.32 10.10
C ALA A 47 2.51 1.72 9.52
N ILE A 48 2.80 2.70 10.38
CA ILE A 48 3.11 4.07 9.96
C ILE A 48 4.37 4.10 9.08
N THR A 49 5.42 3.39 9.48
CA THR A 49 6.68 3.31 8.71
C THR A 49 6.46 2.71 7.33
N SER A 50 5.70 1.61 7.24
CA SER A 50 5.38 0.98 5.96
C SER A 50 4.55 1.92 5.06
N ALA A 51 3.57 2.63 5.62
CA ALA A 51 2.73 3.55 4.85
C ALA A 51 3.54 4.74 4.32
N ILE A 52 4.40 5.34 5.15
CA ILE A 52 5.28 6.43 4.75
C ILE A 52 6.29 5.95 3.70
N GLY A 53 6.88 4.77 3.87
CA GLY A 53 7.84 4.21 2.91
C GLY A 53 7.26 4.00 1.51
N VAL A 54 5.96 3.70 1.43
CA VAL A 54 5.26 3.44 0.17
C VAL A 54 4.67 4.72 -0.46
N SER A 55 4.45 5.77 0.33
CA SER A 55 3.80 7.01 -0.12
C SER A 55 4.49 7.70 -1.31
N PRO A 56 5.83 7.84 -1.36
CA PRO A 56 6.51 8.44 -2.51
C PRO A 56 6.25 7.65 -3.79
N ALA A 57 6.30 6.32 -3.72
CA ALA A 57 6.06 5.46 -4.88
C ALA A 57 4.65 5.65 -5.45
N ASN A 58 3.64 5.78 -4.58
CA ASN A 58 2.27 6.09 -4.99
C ASN A 58 2.15 7.47 -5.66
N ILE A 59 2.83 8.48 -5.13
CA ILE A 59 2.83 9.85 -5.69
C ILE A 59 3.49 9.85 -7.08
N PHE A 60 4.65 9.20 -7.24
CA PHE A 60 5.34 9.10 -8.53
C PHE A 60 4.53 8.31 -9.55
N ALA A 61 3.87 7.22 -9.15
CA ALA A 61 2.99 6.44 -10.04
C ALA A 61 1.82 7.30 -10.56
N LEU A 62 1.18 8.07 -9.67
CA LEU A 62 0.11 9.00 -10.05
C LEU A 62 0.64 10.13 -10.96
N ALA A 63 1.81 10.68 -10.66
CA ALA A 63 2.43 11.75 -11.44
C ALA A 63 2.80 11.30 -12.87
N SER A 64 3.26 10.05 -13.02
CA SER A 64 3.61 9.45 -14.30
C SER A 64 2.39 9.25 -15.20
N LYS A 65 1.23 8.90 -14.63
CA LYS A 65 -0.01 8.65 -15.38
C LYS A 65 -1.05 9.78 -15.28
N ARG A 66 -0.64 10.98 -14.85
CA ARG A 66 -1.57 12.09 -14.52
C ARG A 66 -2.56 12.48 -15.63
N HIS A 67 -2.17 12.32 -16.90
CA HIS A 67 -3.02 12.66 -18.05
C HIS A 67 -4.12 11.61 -18.30
N GLU A 68 -3.79 10.33 -18.11
CA GLU A 68 -4.74 9.20 -18.25
C GLU A 68 -5.69 9.13 -17.05
N VAL A 69 -5.22 9.54 -15.86
CA VAL A 69 -5.97 9.38 -14.60
C VAL A 69 -7.01 10.49 -14.38
N LYS A 70 -6.83 11.68 -14.97
CA LYS A 70 -7.74 12.83 -14.84
C LYS A 70 -9.22 12.54 -15.19
N PRO A 71 -9.55 11.90 -16.33
CA PRO A 71 -10.93 11.55 -16.66
C PRO A 71 -11.51 10.48 -15.72
N ILE A 72 -10.70 9.47 -15.36
CA ILE A 72 -11.06 8.37 -14.46
C ILE A 72 -11.38 8.89 -13.04
N MET A 73 -10.62 9.87 -12.55
CA MET A 73 -10.85 10.49 -11.25
C MET A 73 -12.20 11.19 -11.16
N ARG A 74 -12.71 11.77 -12.26
CA ARG A 74 -14.03 12.40 -12.29
C ARG A 74 -15.15 11.36 -12.31
N GLU A 75 -15.00 10.32 -13.12
CA GLU A 75 -16.01 9.25 -13.25
C GLU A 75 -16.14 8.43 -11.95
N HIS A 76 -15.03 8.20 -11.25
CA HIS A 76 -15.00 7.42 -10.01
C HIS A 76 -14.78 8.25 -8.74
N ALA A 77 -15.08 9.56 -8.78
CA ALA A 77 -14.87 10.47 -7.64
C ALA A 77 -15.55 9.98 -6.36
N LYS A 78 -16.76 9.38 -6.47
CA LYS A 78 -17.51 8.83 -5.33
C LYS A 78 -16.77 7.66 -4.66
N ILE A 79 -16.16 6.78 -5.46
CA ILE A 79 -15.40 5.63 -4.95
C ILE A 79 -14.12 6.13 -4.31
N LEU A 80 -13.42 7.09 -4.94
CA LEU A 80 -12.23 7.73 -4.37
C LEU A 80 -12.52 8.38 -3.00
N ILE A 81 -13.65 9.08 -2.88
CA ILE A 81 -14.07 9.69 -1.61
C ILE A 81 -14.39 8.61 -0.58
N ALA A 82 -15.14 7.56 -0.94
CA ALA A 82 -15.45 6.46 -0.04
C ALA A 82 -14.18 5.73 0.44
N CYS A 83 -13.24 5.44 -0.45
CA CYS A 83 -11.94 4.86 -0.11
C CYS A 83 -11.11 5.78 0.78
N SER A 84 -11.11 7.09 0.51
CA SER A 84 -10.39 8.09 1.32
C SER A 84 -10.97 8.20 2.73
N LEU A 85 -12.31 8.20 2.85
CA LEU A 85 -13.00 8.19 4.14
C LEU A 85 -12.73 6.89 4.89
N GLY A 86 -12.81 5.74 4.23
CA GLY A 86 -12.46 4.45 4.82
C GLY A 86 -11.01 4.40 5.31
N ALA A 87 -10.08 4.93 4.53
CA ALA A 87 -8.67 5.03 4.92
C ALA A 87 -8.47 5.98 6.12
N ALA A 88 -9.15 7.13 6.14
CA ALA A 88 -9.09 8.07 7.26
C ALA A 88 -9.66 7.47 8.55
N VAL A 89 -10.84 6.84 8.47
CA VAL A 89 -11.46 6.14 9.60
C VAL A 89 -10.54 5.01 10.10
N GLY A 90 -9.97 4.22 9.19
CA GLY A 90 -9.02 3.16 9.54
C GLY A 90 -7.75 3.69 10.20
N ALA A 91 -7.20 4.80 9.72
CA ALA A 91 -6.03 5.44 10.31
C ALA A 91 -6.31 5.98 11.72
N ILE A 92 -7.47 6.62 11.93
CA ILE A 92 -7.89 7.10 13.25
C ILE A 92 -8.09 5.92 14.20
N ALA A 93 -8.76 4.86 13.76
CA ALA A 93 -8.95 3.65 14.54
C ALA A 93 -7.59 3.03 14.93
N LEU A 94 -6.62 3.01 14.02
CA LEU A 94 -5.27 2.51 14.29
C LEU A 94 -4.58 3.27 15.43
N VAL A 95 -4.71 4.59 15.45
CA VAL A 95 -4.07 5.46 16.46
C VAL A 95 -4.78 5.40 17.81
N MET A 96 -6.10 5.17 17.82
CA MET A 96 -6.89 5.05 19.05
C MET A 96 -6.77 3.68 19.74
N VAL A 97 -6.34 2.62 19.04
CA VAL A 97 -6.26 1.28 19.61
C VAL A 97 -4.96 1.12 20.43
N PRO A 98 -5.04 0.66 21.70
CA PRO A 98 -3.85 0.40 22.50
C PRO A 98 -2.98 -0.71 21.87
N GLU A 99 -1.66 -0.55 21.96
CA GLU A 99 -0.66 -1.43 21.32
C GLU A 99 -0.89 -2.92 21.60
N GLU A 100 -1.29 -3.24 22.83
CA GLU A 100 -1.48 -4.61 23.29
C GLU A 100 -2.68 -5.30 22.61
N ASN A 101 -3.75 -4.53 22.38
CA ASN A 101 -4.91 -5.01 21.62
C ASN A 101 -4.57 -5.12 20.14
N PHE A 102 -3.82 -4.16 19.59
CA PHE A 102 -3.44 -4.19 18.18
C PHE A 102 -2.53 -5.38 17.86
N LYS A 103 -1.57 -5.71 18.74
CA LYS A 103 -0.68 -6.87 18.58
C LYS A 103 -1.44 -8.20 18.46
N ARG A 104 -2.60 -8.33 19.12
CA ARG A 104 -3.49 -9.50 18.98
C ARG A 104 -4.31 -9.48 17.69
N LEU A 105 -4.67 -8.30 17.18
CA LEU A 105 -5.39 -8.14 15.91
C LEU A 105 -4.51 -8.32 14.67
N VAL A 106 -3.22 -7.98 14.75
CA VAL A 106 -2.25 -8.11 13.65
C VAL A 106 -2.35 -9.42 12.86
N PRO A 107 -2.32 -10.62 13.48
CA PRO A 107 -2.39 -11.86 12.74
C PRO A 107 -3.72 -12.03 11.98
N PHE A 108 -4.84 -11.56 12.54
CA PHE A 108 -6.14 -11.58 11.86
C PHE A 108 -6.18 -10.59 10.70
N LEU A 109 -5.64 -9.38 10.87
CA LEU A 109 -5.54 -8.38 9.81
C LEU A 109 -4.68 -8.88 8.63
N LEU A 110 -3.55 -9.54 8.92
CA LEU A 110 -2.70 -10.15 7.91
C LEU A 110 -3.38 -11.34 7.23
N LEU A 111 -4.15 -12.14 7.96
CA LEU A 111 -4.95 -13.23 7.41
C LEU A 111 -5.99 -12.70 6.42
N ILE A 112 -6.73 -11.66 6.80
CA ILE A 112 -7.73 -11.02 5.94
C ILE A 112 -7.07 -10.41 4.71
N ALA A 113 -5.96 -9.68 4.88
CA ALA A 113 -5.21 -9.08 3.77
C ALA A 113 -4.68 -10.16 2.80
N SER A 114 -4.09 -11.23 3.33
CA SER A 114 -3.57 -12.34 2.52
C SER A 114 -4.69 -13.10 1.82
N CYS A 115 -5.81 -13.35 2.50
CA CYS A 115 -6.97 -13.99 1.92
C CYS A 115 -7.60 -13.11 0.82
N SER A 116 -7.63 -11.80 1.02
CA SER A 116 -8.08 -10.85 0.00
C SER A 116 -7.20 -10.85 -1.25
N LEU A 117 -5.90 -11.15 -1.14
CA LEU A 117 -5.02 -11.33 -2.30
C LEU A 117 -5.29 -12.66 -3.04
N LEU A 118 -5.75 -13.69 -2.32
CA LEU A 118 -6.16 -14.97 -2.92
C LEU A 118 -7.52 -14.89 -3.60
N ILE A 119 -8.40 -13.99 -3.15
CA ILE A 119 -9.63 -13.66 -3.85
C ILE A 119 -9.23 -12.93 -5.14
N LYS A 120 -9.16 -13.68 -6.24
CA LYS A 120 -9.14 -13.10 -7.58
C LYS A 120 -10.36 -12.19 -7.72
N VAL A 121 -10.18 -10.87 -7.66
CA VAL A 121 -11.17 -9.91 -8.18
C VAL A 121 -11.11 -9.96 -9.72
N ALA A 122 -11.39 -11.15 -10.27
CA ALA A 122 -11.63 -11.41 -11.67
C ALA A 122 -13.15 -11.36 -11.81
N PRO A 123 -13.80 -10.31 -12.38
CA PRO A 123 -13.53 -9.77 -13.73
C PRO A 123 -13.78 -8.25 -13.90
N ALA A 124 -14.07 -7.50 -12.82
CA ALA A 124 -14.58 -6.13 -12.91
C ALA A 124 -13.48 -5.09 -13.13
N LEU A 125 -12.28 -5.31 -12.58
CA LEU A 125 -11.12 -4.43 -12.76
C LEU A 125 -10.51 -4.58 -14.16
N THR A 126 -10.48 -5.81 -14.70
CA THR A 126 -10.05 -6.08 -16.09
C THR A 126 -11.02 -5.51 -17.12
N ALA A 127 -12.32 -5.46 -16.81
CA ALA A 127 -13.30 -4.79 -17.66
C ALA A 127 -13.15 -3.26 -17.64
N LEU A 128 -12.70 -2.69 -16.52
CA LEU A 128 -12.40 -1.26 -16.40
C LEU A 128 -11.08 -0.90 -17.12
N GLU A 129 -10.04 -1.74 -16.99
CA GLU A 129 -8.78 -1.61 -17.74
C GLU A 129 -9.03 -1.62 -19.25
N ARG A 130 -9.84 -2.56 -19.77
CA ARG A 130 -10.21 -2.57 -21.19
C ARG A 130 -10.95 -1.30 -21.63
N ARG A 131 -11.82 -0.74 -20.79
CA ARG A 131 -12.55 0.50 -21.12
C ARG A 131 -11.64 1.71 -21.14
N ILE A 132 -10.65 1.76 -20.25
CA ILE A 132 -9.62 2.80 -20.23
C ILE A 132 -8.73 2.71 -21.48
N GLU A 133 -8.35 1.49 -21.86
CA GLU A 133 -7.52 1.23 -23.04
C GLU A 133 -8.26 1.58 -24.35
N ILE A 134 -9.55 1.28 -24.45
CA ILE A 134 -10.39 1.63 -25.61
C ILE A 134 -10.70 3.13 -25.68
N SER A 135 -10.77 3.85 -24.55
CA SER A 135 -11.04 5.30 -24.55
C SER A 135 -9.81 6.16 -24.87
N LEU A 136 -8.61 5.56 -24.92
CA LEU A 136 -7.33 6.23 -25.23
C LEU A 136 -6.85 5.99 -26.67
N MET A 137 -7.53 5.13 -27.45
CA MET A 137 -7.37 4.96 -28.90
C MET A 137 -8.34 5.83 -29.68
#